data_AF-A0A1Q9NA63-F1
#
_entry.id   AF-A0A1Q9NA63-F1
#
_cell.length_a   1.000
_cell.length_b   1.000
_cell.length_c   1.000
_cell.angle_alpha   90.00
_cell.angle_beta   90.00
_cell.angle_gamma   90.00
#
_symmetry.space_group_name_H-M   'P 1'
#
loop_
_entity.id
_entity.type
_entity.pdbx_description
1 polymer ?
#
loop_
_entity_poly.entity_id
_entity_poly.type
_entity_poly.pdbx_seq_one_letter_code
_entity_poly.pdbx_strand_id
1 'polypeptide(L)'
;MQNLNGIFIGLFIIVIIIIILSSRNQKSKRLVQANQLVREKRYGEAAEIYFSNKSWEKVAETIIEAPQGTQTIIFHRLQAQLEPNKLKSLFLNLGDNFIRNKQRIFAAIAYNYAQLPWKSSQIYILAGLDHIDDAIQVIDNNPLLIRDREKAIRNLAKFAYENQKIVEAAELLRIIGAEEEASAILVASGKTIDTLPQRRPEQGISSLNQQLHLIIAKMKQGKFQESEAMLNKLNFIINTLKKESSPEVESLLRDYTRLQSSLKNLKRARDAYKINQIMQSQVAYSELLDYTGDYFPAEVFAEAGLSYEQTSPELAREYYLIAAERGVTSQSQTSYRNRAQSLLSSIPAQIAKSQSPKRNLSTSQSTIESVKTQTSQIERCSICKRQIKEGEEIAKCGSCESVGHYSHLAEWVKIKGTCPVCRKKLKLPERRF
;
A
#
# COMPACT_ATOMS: atom_id res chain seq x y z
N MET A 1 70.31 -43.50 7.62
CA MET A 1 69.12 -42.78 8.14
C MET A 1 68.79 -41.49 7.38
N GLN A 2 69.71 -40.87 6.62
CA GLN A 2 69.41 -39.61 5.90
C GLN A 2 68.41 -39.76 4.73
N ASN A 3 68.30 -40.94 4.09
CA ASN A 3 67.36 -41.14 2.96
C ASN A 3 65.89 -41.33 3.36
N LEU A 4 65.58 -41.72 4.61
CA LEU A 4 64.19 -41.91 5.05
C LEU A 4 63.45 -40.58 5.25
N ASN A 5 64.14 -39.53 5.70
CA ASN A 5 63.54 -38.22 5.93
C ASN A 5 63.05 -37.55 4.63
N GLY A 6 63.72 -37.81 3.49
CA GLY A 6 63.29 -37.29 2.19
C GLY A 6 61.94 -37.84 1.72
N ILE A 7 61.66 -39.13 2.01
CA ILE A 7 60.41 -39.79 1.60
C ILE A 7 59.21 -39.23 2.37
N PHE A 8 59.36 -39.00 3.68
CA PHE A 8 58.29 -38.44 4.51
C PHE A 8 57.93 -36.99 4.12
N ILE A 9 58.92 -36.16 3.81
CA ILE A 9 58.69 -34.79 3.34
C ILE A 9 57.96 -34.81 1.98
N GLY A 10 58.36 -35.70 1.06
CA GLY A 10 57.70 -35.87 -0.23
C GLY A 10 56.22 -36.25 -0.09
N LEU A 11 55.91 -37.25 0.74
CA LEU A 11 54.53 -37.68 1.00
C LEU A 11 53.69 -36.59 1.66
N PHE A 12 54.26 -35.83 2.61
CA PHE A 12 53.56 -34.74 3.28
C PHE A 12 53.19 -33.61 2.30
N ILE A 13 54.11 -33.24 1.40
CA ILE A 13 53.85 -32.24 0.35
C ILE A 13 52.73 -32.73 -0.58
N ILE A 14 52.73 -34.01 -0.98
CA ILE A 14 51.67 -34.58 -1.83
C ILE A 14 50.30 -34.51 -1.15
N VAL A 15 50.20 -34.85 0.14
CA VAL A 15 48.95 -34.76 0.90
C VAL A 15 48.45 -33.32 0.98
N ILE A 16 49.33 -32.35 1.24
CA ILE A 16 48.97 -30.92 1.24
C ILE A 16 48.43 -30.50 -0.13
N ILE A 17 49.08 -30.90 -1.22
CA ILE A 17 48.63 -30.60 -2.58
C ILE A 17 47.24 -31.20 -2.83
N ILE A 18 47.00 -32.46 -2.45
CA ILE A 18 45.68 -33.11 -2.59
C ILE A 18 44.60 -32.36 -1.80
N ILE A 19 44.89 -31.92 -0.57
CA ILE A 19 43.96 -31.13 0.25
C ILE A 19 43.65 -29.79 -0.42
N ILE A 20 44.66 -29.09 -0.95
CA ILE A 20 44.47 -27.82 -1.67
C ILE A 20 43.64 -28.03 -2.94
N LEU A 21 43.91 -29.07 -3.73
CA LEU A 21 43.17 -29.39 -4.96
C LEU A 21 41.71 -29.78 -4.66
N SER A 22 41.49 -30.61 -3.63
CA SER A 22 40.16 -31.00 -3.18
C SER A 22 39.34 -29.79 -2.72
N SER A 23 39.96 -28.90 -1.93
CA SER A 23 39.35 -27.65 -1.48
C SER A 23 38.98 -26.72 -2.64
N ARG A 24 39.86 -26.58 -3.65
CA ARG A 24 39.57 -25.82 -4.87
C ARG A 24 38.38 -26.40 -5.66
N ASN A 25 38.31 -27.72 -5.78
CA ASN A 25 37.21 -28.40 -6.47
C ASN A 25 35.88 -28.26 -5.72
N GLN A 26 35.90 -28.30 -4.38
CA GLN A 26 34.69 -28.07 -3.59
C GLN A 26 34.19 -26.62 -3.74
N LYS A 27 35.10 -25.65 -3.79
CA LYS A 27 34.77 -24.24 -4.03
C LYS A 27 34.11 -24.04 -5.40
N SER A 28 34.61 -24.66 -6.46
CA SER A 28 34.01 -24.54 -7.80
C SER A 28 32.58 -25.11 -7.84
N LYS A 29 32.36 -26.30 -7.25
CA LYS A 29 31.02 -26.92 -7.17
C LYS A 29 30.01 -26.06 -6.44
N ARG A 30 30.41 -25.44 -5.31
CA ARG A 30 29.55 -24.51 -4.57
C ARG A 30 29.18 -23.26 -5.39
N LEU A 31 30.13 -22.70 -6.15
CA LEU A 31 29.84 -21.56 -7.02
C LEU A 31 28.88 -21.92 -8.17
N VAL A 32 29.01 -23.12 -8.75
CA VAL A 32 28.05 -23.62 -9.74
C VAL A 32 26.65 -23.76 -9.14
N GLN A 33 26.55 -24.30 -7.92
CA GLN A 33 25.29 -24.40 -7.19
C GLN A 33 24.68 -23.01 -6.91
N ALA A 34 25.49 -22.03 -6.50
CA ALA A 34 25.02 -20.67 -6.27
C ALA A 34 24.46 -20.02 -7.55
N ASN A 35 25.16 -20.17 -8.68
CA ASN A 35 24.67 -19.68 -9.97
C ASN A 35 23.33 -20.34 -10.37
N GLN A 36 23.17 -21.63 -10.07
CA GLN A 36 21.91 -22.34 -10.29
C GLN A 36 20.77 -21.76 -9.43
N LEU A 37 21.03 -21.48 -8.16
CA LEU A 37 20.05 -20.86 -7.26
C LEU A 37 19.63 -19.45 -7.73
N VAL A 38 20.55 -18.66 -8.29
CA VAL A 38 20.20 -17.36 -8.92
C VAL A 38 19.24 -17.56 -10.09
N ARG A 39 19.50 -18.54 -10.97
CA ARG A 39 18.58 -18.88 -12.09
C ARG A 39 17.20 -19.31 -11.60
N GLU A 40 17.14 -19.99 -10.45
CA GLU A 40 15.90 -20.39 -9.77
C GLU A 40 15.26 -19.25 -8.95
N LYS A 41 15.81 -18.02 -9.03
CA LYS A 41 15.35 -16.83 -8.28
C LYS A 41 15.44 -16.98 -6.75
N ARG A 42 16.31 -17.88 -6.25
CA ARG A 42 16.60 -18.12 -4.82
C ARG A 42 17.81 -17.30 -4.37
N TYR A 43 17.73 -15.98 -4.56
CA TYR A 43 18.85 -15.05 -4.38
C TYR A 43 19.45 -15.04 -2.97
N GLY A 44 18.62 -15.20 -1.92
CA GLY A 44 19.11 -15.24 -0.54
C GLY A 44 20.07 -16.41 -0.29
N GLU A 45 19.70 -17.60 -0.74
CA GLU A 45 20.53 -18.81 -0.59
C GLU A 45 21.79 -18.75 -1.44
N ALA A 46 21.69 -18.22 -2.66
CA ALA A 46 22.86 -18.00 -3.51
C ALA A 46 23.86 -17.04 -2.83
N ALA A 47 23.36 -15.94 -2.26
CA ALA A 47 24.18 -14.96 -1.55
C ALA A 47 24.91 -15.58 -0.35
N GLU A 48 24.28 -16.46 0.43
CA GLU A 48 24.94 -17.19 1.53
C GLU A 48 26.15 -18.00 1.03
N ILE A 49 26.00 -18.67 -0.11
CA ILE A 49 27.10 -19.44 -0.71
C ILE A 49 28.23 -18.49 -1.15
N TYR A 50 27.92 -17.37 -1.80
CA TYR A 50 28.96 -16.40 -2.20
C TYR A 50 29.65 -15.74 -1.00
N PHE A 51 28.91 -15.42 0.07
CA PHE A 51 29.46 -14.92 1.34
C PHE A 51 30.47 -15.90 1.93
N SER A 52 30.10 -17.19 2.04
CA SER A 52 30.99 -18.22 2.60
C SER A 52 32.30 -18.37 1.80
N ASN A 53 32.26 -18.06 0.50
CA ASN A 53 33.40 -18.15 -0.40
C ASN A 53 34.21 -16.84 -0.54
N LYS A 54 33.77 -15.77 0.15
CA LYS A 54 34.30 -14.39 0.03
C LYS A 54 34.29 -13.86 -1.40
N SER A 55 33.28 -14.27 -2.19
CA SER A 55 33.09 -13.86 -3.59
C SER A 55 32.26 -12.57 -3.66
N TRP A 56 32.80 -11.46 -3.17
CA TRP A 56 32.06 -10.20 -2.97
C TRP A 56 31.42 -9.64 -4.23
N GLU A 57 32.09 -9.76 -5.38
CA GLU A 57 31.54 -9.32 -6.68
C GLU A 57 30.26 -10.10 -7.04
N LYS A 58 30.24 -11.41 -6.81
CA LYS A 58 29.05 -12.24 -7.02
C LYS A 58 27.93 -11.94 -6.01
N VAL A 59 28.27 -11.59 -4.77
CA VAL A 59 27.27 -11.07 -3.82
C VAL A 59 26.65 -9.78 -4.35
N ALA A 60 27.47 -8.84 -4.82
CA ALA A 60 26.99 -7.55 -5.34
C ALA A 60 26.15 -7.70 -6.61
N GLU A 61 26.54 -8.57 -7.55
CA GLU A 61 25.70 -8.96 -8.70
C GLU A 61 24.35 -9.52 -8.24
N THR A 62 24.37 -10.45 -7.28
CA THR A 62 23.14 -11.06 -6.72
C THR A 62 22.23 -10.02 -6.07
N ILE A 63 22.79 -9.02 -5.38
CA ILE A 63 22.02 -7.90 -4.81
C ILE A 63 21.30 -7.13 -5.92
N ILE A 64 21.95 -6.87 -7.05
CA ILE A 64 21.36 -6.07 -8.13
C ILE A 64 20.24 -6.82 -8.86
N GLU A 65 20.38 -8.14 -9.02
CA GLU A 65 19.37 -8.98 -9.70
C GLU A 65 18.18 -9.34 -8.81
N ALA A 66 18.33 -9.28 -7.48
CA ALA A 66 17.28 -9.70 -6.56
C ALA A 66 16.09 -8.71 -6.50
N PRO A 67 14.88 -9.13 -6.11
CA PRO A 67 13.76 -8.22 -5.83
C PRO A 67 14.06 -7.28 -4.65
N GLN A 68 13.56 -6.05 -4.68
CA GLN A 68 13.90 -4.95 -3.73
C GLN A 68 13.94 -5.36 -2.25
N GLY A 69 12.95 -6.15 -1.78
CA GLY A 69 12.91 -6.66 -0.41
C GLY A 69 14.10 -7.55 -0.05
N THR A 70 14.51 -8.42 -0.97
CA THR A 70 15.68 -9.29 -0.83
C THR A 70 16.99 -8.52 -0.97
N GLN A 71 17.05 -7.50 -1.85
CA GLN A 71 18.25 -6.66 -2.02
C GLN A 71 18.67 -6.02 -0.70
N THR A 72 17.71 -5.46 0.03
CA THR A 72 17.94 -4.76 1.30
C THR A 72 18.60 -5.68 2.34
N ILE A 73 18.10 -6.91 2.45
CA ILE A 73 18.59 -7.90 3.43
C ILE A 73 20.04 -8.29 3.10
N ILE A 74 20.31 -8.65 1.84
CA ILE A 74 21.64 -9.08 1.40
C ILE A 74 22.64 -7.92 1.50
N PHE A 75 22.24 -6.71 1.11
CA PHE A 75 23.09 -5.52 1.17
C PHE A 75 23.49 -5.14 2.59
N HIS A 76 22.55 -5.14 3.56
CA HIS A 76 22.86 -4.85 4.96
C HIS A 76 23.90 -5.82 5.52
N ARG A 77 23.79 -7.11 5.17
CA ARG A 77 24.79 -8.10 5.54
C ARG A 77 26.15 -7.85 4.88
N LEU A 78 26.17 -7.49 3.59
CA LEU A 78 27.42 -7.15 2.89
C LEU A 78 28.10 -5.94 3.51
N GLN A 79 27.35 -4.90 3.88
CA GLN A 79 27.85 -3.71 4.55
C GLN A 79 28.46 -4.02 5.92
N ALA A 80 27.93 -5.00 6.66
CA ALA A 80 28.52 -5.46 7.91
C ALA A 80 29.86 -6.22 7.74
N GLN A 81 30.19 -6.67 6.52
CA GLN A 81 31.39 -7.47 6.24
C GLN A 81 32.50 -6.68 5.53
N LEU A 82 32.19 -5.51 4.96
CA LEU A 82 33.13 -4.72 4.16
C LEU A 82 33.22 -3.28 4.67
N GLU A 83 34.44 -2.77 4.71
CA GLU A 83 34.69 -1.34 4.94
C GLU A 83 33.94 -0.47 3.91
N PRO A 84 33.41 0.71 4.29
CA PRO A 84 32.63 1.57 3.39
C PRO A 84 33.32 1.88 2.07
N ASN A 85 34.64 2.11 2.09
CA ASN A 85 35.41 2.39 0.87
C ASN A 85 35.53 1.18 -0.06
N LYS A 86 35.67 -0.03 0.51
CA LYS A 86 35.70 -1.28 -0.28
C LYS A 86 34.34 -1.58 -0.87
N LEU A 87 33.27 -1.37 -0.09
CA LEU A 87 31.89 -1.51 -0.55
C LEU A 87 31.59 -0.56 -1.71
N LYS A 88 31.98 0.71 -1.58
CA LYS A 88 31.86 1.70 -2.65
C LYS A 88 32.63 1.28 -3.89
N SER A 89 33.90 0.94 -3.76
CA SER A 89 34.75 0.51 -4.90
C SER A 89 34.17 -0.71 -5.62
N LEU A 90 33.65 -1.69 -4.86
CA LEU A 90 33.01 -2.89 -5.39
C LEU A 90 31.85 -2.53 -6.33
N PHE A 91 30.92 -1.70 -5.86
CA PHE A 91 29.76 -1.30 -6.65
C PHE A 91 30.12 -0.36 -7.81
N LEU A 92 31.16 0.48 -7.68
CA LEU A 92 31.66 1.28 -8.80
C LEU A 92 32.18 0.40 -9.94
N ASN A 93 33.06 -0.55 -9.64
CA ASN A 93 33.62 -1.46 -10.64
C ASN A 93 32.53 -2.27 -11.34
N LEU A 94 31.51 -2.69 -10.57
CA LEU A 94 30.37 -3.43 -11.09
C LEU A 94 29.49 -2.55 -11.99
N GLY A 95 29.25 -1.30 -11.61
CA GLY A 95 28.57 -0.31 -12.45
C GLY A 95 29.28 -0.09 -13.78
N ASP A 96 30.61 0.09 -13.75
CA ASP A 96 31.42 0.25 -14.97
C ASP A 96 31.37 -0.99 -15.86
N ASN A 97 31.37 -2.20 -15.26
CA ASN A 97 31.21 -3.45 -15.99
C ASN A 97 29.85 -3.52 -16.69
N PHE A 98 28.77 -3.20 -15.98
CA PHE A 98 27.43 -3.17 -16.56
C PHE A 98 27.28 -2.15 -17.69
N ILE A 99 27.93 -0.98 -17.59
CA ILE A 99 27.97 -0.01 -18.70
C ILE A 99 28.66 -0.62 -19.93
N ARG A 100 29.81 -1.28 -19.76
CA ARG A 100 30.52 -1.94 -20.87
C ARG A 100 29.66 -3.02 -21.54
N ASN A 101 28.86 -3.74 -20.76
CA ASN A 101 27.94 -4.77 -21.25
C ASN A 101 26.58 -4.23 -21.73
N LYS A 102 26.42 -2.90 -21.82
CA LYS A 102 25.16 -2.21 -22.21
C LYS A 102 23.97 -2.51 -21.28
N GLN A 103 24.21 -2.99 -20.07
CA GLN A 103 23.19 -3.26 -19.05
C GLN A 103 22.93 -2.01 -18.20
N ARG A 104 22.38 -0.97 -18.82
CA ARG A 104 22.24 0.38 -18.20
C ARG A 104 21.48 0.36 -16.88
N ILE A 105 20.41 -0.42 -16.77
CA ILE A 105 19.60 -0.50 -15.53
C ILE A 105 20.42 -1.05 -14.37
N PHE A 106 21.13 -2.15 -14.58
CA PHE A 106 22.00 -2.72 -13.54
C PHE A 106 23.15 -1.78 -13.18
N ALA A 107 23.71 -1.04 -14.15
CA ALA A 107 24.69 -0.01 -13.87
C ALA A 107 24.12 1.12 -12.99
N ALA A 108 22.90 1.60 -13.28
CA ALA A 108 22.25 2.64 -12.48
C ALA A 108 22.04 2.18 -11.03
N ILE A 109 21.55 0.95 -10.83
CA ILE A 109 21.38 0.35 -9.49
C ILE A 109 22.73 0.24 -8.78
N ALA A 110 23.77 -0.24 -9.45
CA ALA A 110 25.13 -0.33 -8.89
C ALA A 110 25.66 1.03 -8.43
N TYR A 111 25.56 2.08 -9.26
CA TYR A 111 25.99 3.42 -8.87
C TYR A 111 25.21 3.99 -7.68
N ASN A 112 23.92 3.63 -7.54
CA ASN A 112 23.14 4.01 -6.37
C ASN A 112 23.70 3.37 -5.09
N TYR A 113 24.01 2.07 -5.11
CA TYR A 113 24.67 1.38 -4.00
C TYR A 113 26.09 1.91 -3.72
N ALA A 114 26.78 2.41 -4.74
CA ALA A 114 28.06 3.11 -4.61
C ALA A 114 27.95 4.54 -4.03
N GLN A 115 26.75 4.97 -3.58
CA GLN A 115 26.48 6.31 -3.07
C GLN A 115 26.77 7.42 -4.10
N LEU A 116 26.52 7.14 -5.38
CA LEU A 116 26.60 8.11 -6.49
C LEU A 116 25.20 8.31 -7.12
N PRO A 117 24.24 8.90 -6.38
CA PRO A 117 22.84 9.04 -6.82
C PRO A 117 22.71 9.86 -8.11
N TRP A 118 23.54 10.89 -8.28
CA TRP A 118 23.55 11.71 -9.50
C TRP A 118 23.93 10.89 -10.73
N LYS A 119 25.02 10.10 -10.64
CA LYS A 119 25.46 9.24 -11.72
C LYS A 119 24.41 8.16 -12.02
N SER A 120 23.82 7.56 -10.99
CA SER A 120 22.71 6.61 -11.13
C SER A 120 21.54 7.20 -11.92
N SER A 121 21.09 8.41 -11.55
CA SER A 121 20.01 9.14 -12.22
C SER A 121 20.34 9.39 -13.70
N GLN A 122 21.57 9.84 -13.99
CA GLN A 122 22.03 10.03 -15.37
C GLN A 122 21.96 8.73 -16.19
N ILE A 123 22.36 7.59 -15.62
CA ILE A 123 22.31 6.31 -16.34
C ILE A 123 20.86 5.86 -16.60
N TYR A 124 19.93 6.08 -15.67
CA TYR A 124 18.50 5.81 -15.90
C TYR A 124 17.95 6.62 -17.08
N ILE A 125 18.27 7.91 -17.16
CA ILE A 125 17.89 8.75 -18.31
C ILE A 125 18.48 8.24 -19.62
N LEU A 126 19.73 7.78 -19.60
CA LEU A 126 20.32 7.16 -20.79
C LEU A 126 19.63 5.83 -21.14
N ALA A 127 19.06 5.12 -20.18
CA ALA A 127 18.35 3.86 -20.44
C ALA A 127 17.03 4.07 -21.21
N GLY A 128 16.33 5.18 -20.98
CA GLY A 128 15.18 5.59 -21.80
C GLY A 128 14.05 6.23 -21.00
N LEU A 129 12.96 6.55 -21.71
CA LEU A 129 11.78 7.22 -21.17
C LEU A 129 11.12 6.46 -20.02
N ASP A 130 11.07 5.13 -20.12
CA ASP A 130 10.43 4.25 -19.12
C ASP A 130 11.13 4.28 -17.74
N HIS A 131 12.33 4.88 -17.66
CA HIS A 131 13.16 4.93 -16.46
C HIS A 131 13.29 6.33 -15.86
N ILE A 132 12.50 7.30 -16.32
CA ILE A 132 12.50 8.64 -15.72
C ILE A 132 12.05 8.58 -14.26
N ASP A 133 11.01 7.80 -13.95
CA ASP A 133 10.51 7.67 -12.57
C ASP A 133 11.56 7.05 -11.64
N ASP A 134 12.34 6.09 -12.13
CA ASP A 134 13.47 5.51 -11.38
C ASP A 134 14.54 6.57 -11.08
N ALA A 135 14.88 7.42 -12.07
CA ALA A 135 15.82 8.53 -11.89
C ALA A 135 15.31 9.55 -10.85
N ILE A 136 14.03 9.92 -10.92
CA ILE A 136 13.39 10.81 -9.96
C ILE A 136 13.36 10.19 -8.57
N GLN A 137 13.06 8.90 -8.45
CA GLN A 137 13.06 8.19 -7.18
C GLN A 137 14.44 8.19 -6.53
N VAL A 138 15.53 8.07 -7.31
CA VAL A 138 16.90 8.19 -6.78
C VAL A 138 17.18 9.60 -6.23
N ILE A 139 16.73 10.65 -6.92
CA ILE A 139 16.83 12.04 -6.43
C ILE A 139 16.02 12.21 -5.13
N ASP A 140 14.78 11.73 -5.12
CA ASP A 140 13.83 11.95 -4.02
C ASP A 140 14.22 11.21 -2.75
N ASN A 141 14.88 10.06 -2.87
CA ASN A 141 15.37 9.28 -1.74
C ASN A 141 16.74 9.76 -1.22
N ASN A 142 17.39 10.74 -1.87
CA ASN A 142 18.70 11.21 -1.45
C ASN A 142 18.63 12.56 -0.72
N PRO A 143 19.04 12.63 0.57
CA PRO A 143 18.97 13.87 1.37
C PRO A 143 19.75 15.06 0.81
N LEU A 144 20.82 14.83 0.03
CA LEU A 144 21.62 15.91 -0.56
C LEU A 144 20.94 16.49 -1.80
N LEU A 145 20.27 15.65 -2.59
CA LEU A 145 19.62 16.08 -3.83
C LEU A 145 18.21 16.64 -3.59
N ILE A 146 17.48 16.09 -2.62
CA ILE A 146 16.11 16.52 -2.31
C ILE A 146 16.02 17.98 -1.83
N ARG A 147 17.08 18.50 -1.18
CA ARG A 147 17.12 19.91 -0.71
C ARG A 147 16.87 20.90 -1.84
N ASP A 148 17.46 20.63 -2.99
CA ASP A 148 17.29 21.41 -4.22
C ASP A 148 16.69 20.53 -5.33
N ARG A 149 15.63 19.76 -5.02
CA ARG A 149 15.01 18.78 -5.92
C ARG A 149 14.78 19.34 -7.32
N GLU A 150 14.20 20.52 -7.43
CA GLU A 150 13.92 21.17 -8.71
C GLU A 150 15.22 21.40 -9.51
N LYS A 151 16.26 21.95 -8.87
CA LYS A 151 17.57 22.19 -9.49
C LYS A 151 18.22 20.89 -9.94
N ALA A 152 18.12 19.82 -9.14
CA ALA A 152 18.62 18.50 -9.52
C ALA A 152 17.92 17.98 -10.78
N ILE A 153 16.59 18.10 -10.86
CA ILE A 153 15.81 17.68 -12.03
C ILE A 153 16.13 18.54 -13.26
N ARG A 154 16.26 19.87 -13.11
CA ARG A 154 16.69 20.78 -14.19
C ARG A 154 18.07 20.42 -14.73
N ASN A 155 19.02 20.14 -13.85
CA ASN A 155 20.35 19.68 -14.25
C ASN A 155 20.27 18.34 -15.01
N LEU A 156 19.33 17.48 -14.62
CA LEU A 156 19.17 16.16 -15.24
C LEU A 156 18.51 16.29 -16.62
N ALA A 157 17.56 17.21 -16.76
CA ALA A 157 16.97 17.60 -18.04
C ALA A 157 18.03 18.18 -18.99
N LYS A 158 18.90 19.07 -18.48
CA LYS A 158 20.05 19.59 -19.23
C LYS A 158 20.96 18.45 -19.71
N PHE A 159 21.32 17.52 -18.80
CA PHE A 159 22.11 16.34 -19.16
C PHE A 159 21.43 15.48 -20.24
N ALA A 160 20.12 15.25 -20.13
CA ALA A 160 19.34 14.51 -21.12
C ALA A 160 19.42 15.20 -22.50
N TYR A 161 19.20 16.53 -22.52
CA TYR A 161 19.26 17.34 -23.73
C TYR A 161 20.64 17.28 -24.41
N GLU A 162 21.72 17.44 -23.63
CA GLU A 162 23.11 17.34 -24.11
C GLU A 162 23.44 15.97 -24.73
N ASN A 163 22.75 14.91 -24.29
CA ASN A 163 22.90 13.55 -24.82
C ASN A 163 21.85 13.21 -25.89
N GLN A 164 21.22 14.22 -26.50
CA GLN A 164 20.18 14.08 -27.54
C GLN A 164 18.94 13.29 -27.08
N LYS A 165 18.72 13.17 -25.76
CA LYS A 165 17.53 12.58 -25.13
C LYS A 165 16.45 13.65 -24.93
N ILE A 166 16.01 14.25 -26.04
CA ILE A 166 15.16 15.44 -26.03
C ILE A 166 13.79 15.19 -25.38
N VAL A 167 13.21 14.01 -25.61
CA VAL A 167 11.91 13.64 -25.04
C VAL A 167 12.03 13.50 -23.53
N GLU A 168 13.10 12.84 -23.07
CA GLU A 168 13.38 12.65 -21.66
C GLU A 168 13.69 13.98 -20.96
N ALA A 169 14.41 14.89 -21.62
CA ALA A 169 14.66 16.25 -21.13
C ALA A 169 13.36 17.03 -20.90
N ALA A 170 12.46 17.02 -21.90
CA ALA A 170 11.17 17.68 -21.80
C ALA A 170 10.30 17.08 -20.70
N GLU A 171 10.26 15.76 -20.58
CA GLU A 171 9.47 15.08 -19.54
C GLU A 171 9.97 15.39 -18.13
N LEU A 172 11.28 15.46 -17.92
CA LEU A 172 11.86 15.90 -16.64
C LEU A 172 11.41 17.33 -16.27
N LEU A 173 11.33 18.23 -17.23
CA LEU A 173 10.83 19.60 -17.02
C LEU A 173 9.33 19.62 -16.70
N ARG A 174 8.52 18.79 -17.35
CA ARG A 174 7.09 18.65 -17.02
C ARG A 174 6.87 18.16 -15.60
N ILE A 175 7.68 17.22 -15.12
CA ILE A 175 7.60 16.68 -13.75
C ILE A 175 7.74 17.78 -12.68
N ILE A 176 8.46 18.87 -12.97
CA ILE A 176 8.58 20.04 -12.09
C ILE A 176 7.64 21.19 -12.45
N GLY A 177 6.72 20.99 -13.39
CA GLY A 177 5.76 22.01 -13.83
C GLY A 177 6.32 23.06 -14.80
N ALA A 178 7.52 22.86 -15.34
CA ALA A 178 8.14 23.76 -16.32
C ALA A 178 7.66 23.46 -17.76
N GLU A 179 6.35 23.53 -17.98
CA GLU A 179 5.70 23.14 -19.25
C GLU A 179 6.15 23.97 -20.46
N GLU A 180 6.36 25.27 -20.26
CA GLU A 180 6.82 26.19 -21.32
C GLU A 180 8.23 25.83 -21.78
N GLU A 181 9.14 25.54 -20.85
CA GLU A 181 10.51 25.12 -21.15
C GLU A 181 10.54 23.75 -21.84
N ALA A 182 9.73 22.80 -21.35
CA ALA A 182 9.57 21.50 -21.97
C ALA A 182 9.12 21.63 -23.44
N SER A 183 8.11 22.46 -23.68
CA SER A 183 7.57 22.73 -25.02
C SER A 183 8.59 23.41 -25.93
N ALA A 184 9.34 24.39 -25.40
CA ALA A 184 10.39 25.08 -26.16
C ALA A 184 11.50 24.13 -26.64
N ILE A 185 11.96 23.22 -25.77
CA ILE A 185 12.97 22.21 -26.12
C ILE A 185 12.50 21.28 -27.25
N LEU A 186 11.23 20.87 -27.21
CA LEU A 186 10.64 20.00 -28.22
C LEU A 186 10.57 20.70 -29.58
N VAL A 187 10.01 21.91 -29.61
CA VAL A 187 9.91 22.75 -30.82
C VAL A 187 11.29 23.01 -31.42
N ALA A 188 12.28 23.38 -30.59
CA ALA A 188 13.64 23.64 -31.05
C ALA A 188 14.31 22.41 -31.69
N SER A 189 13.92 21.21 -31.29
CA SER A 189 14.42 19.95 -31.87
C SER A 189 13.69 19.48 -33.14
N GLY A 190 12.68 20.24 -33.60
CA GLY A 190 11.81 19.83 -34.71
C GLY A 190 10.87 18.68 -34.38
N LYS A 191 10.75 18.30 -33.10
CA LYS A 191 9.77 17.30 -32.64
C LYS A 191 8.46 18.00 -32.31
N THR A 192 7.39 17.66 -33.01
CA THR A 192 6.07 18.17 -32.66
C THR A 192 5.56 17.50 -31.38
N ILE A 193 4.78 18.23 -30.59
CA ILE A 193 4.19 17.74 -29.34
C ILE A 193 3.41 16.43 -29.59
N ASP A 194 2.75 16.34 -30.75
CA ASP A 194 1.95 15.17 -31.14
C ASP A 194 2.76 13.89 -31.40
N THR A 195 4.07 14.00 -31.65
CA THR A 195 4.94 12.83 -31.85
C THR A 195 5.45 12.24 -30.55
N LEU A 196 5.22 12.91 -29.42
CA LEU A 196 5.59 12.34 -28.14
C LEU A 196 4.63 11.19 -27.85
N PRO A 197 5.15 10.06 -27.33
CA PRO A 197 4.28 9.13 -26.64
C PRO A 197 3.58 9.95 -25.56
N GLN A 198 2.29 10.26 -25.76
CA GLN A 198 1.47 10.74 -24.67
C GLN A 198 1.66 9.70 -23.58
N ARG A 199 2.21 10.12 -22.43
CA ARG A 199 2.38 9.25 -21.29
C ARG A 199 0.98 8.75 -21.01
N ARG A 200 0.71 7.50 -21.40
CA ARG A 200 -0.68 7.04 -21.48
C ARG A 200 -1.25 7.23 -20.09
N PRO A 201 -2.40 7.93 -19.93
CA PRO A 201 -3.06 8.06 -18.64
C PRO A 201 -3.14 6.73 -17.90
N GLU A 202 -3.27 5.63 -18.66
CA GLU A 202 -3.18 4.23 -18.24
C GLU A 202 -2.02 3.92 -17.27
N GLN A 203 -0.80 4.44 -17.50
CA GLN A 203 0.33 4.20 -16.59
C GLN A 203 0.17 4.95 -15.26
N GLY A 204 -0.33 6.19 -15.30
CA GLY A 204 -0.63 6.98 -14.11
C GLY A 204 -1.77 6.38 -13.28
N ILE A 205 -2.83 5.93 -13.96
CA ILE A 205 -4.00 5.26 -13.39
C ILE A 205 -3.61 3.94 -12.73
N SER A 206 -2.86 3.07 -13.44
CA SER A 206 -2.39 1.79 -12.89
C SER A 206 -1.47 1.99 -11.68
N SER A 207 -0.54 2.94 -11.75
CA SER A 207 0.35 3.29 -10.64
C SER A 207 -0.43 3.82 -9.43
N LEU A 208 -1.40 4.72 -9.66
CA LEU A 208 -2.26 5.24 -8.60
C LEU A 208 -3.06 4.11 -7.94
N ASN A 209 -3.70 3.25 -8.72
CA ASN A 209 -4.48 2.13 -8.19
C ASN A 209 -3.62 1.20 -7.32
N GLN A 210 -2.42 0.84 -7.80
CA GLN A 210 -1.46 0.03 -7.03
C GLN A 210 -1.06 0.71 -5.72
N GLN A 211 -0.83 2.04 -5.74
CA GLN A 211 -0.48 2.80 -4.53
C GLN A 211 -1.66 2.88 -3.55
N LEU A 212 -2.89 3.07 -4.00
CA LEU A 212 -4.08 3.05 -3.14
C LEU A 212 -4.27 1.68 -2.48
N HIS A 213 -4.07 0.58 -3.22
CA HIS A 213 -4.08 -0.77 -2.64
C HIS A 213 -2.99 -0.98 -1.59
N LEU A 214 -1.78 -0.47 -1.82
CA LEU A 214 -0.70 -0.53 -0.83
C LEU A 214 -1.04 0.29 0.43
N ILE A 215 -1.64 1.47 0.28
CA ILE A 215 -2.15 2.28 1.40
C ILE A 215 -3.19 1.50 2.21
N ILE A 216 -4.16 0.87 1.55
CA ILE A 216 -5.16 0.02 2.23
C ILE A 216 -4.48 -1.13 2.99
N ALA A 217 -3.49 -1.79 2.39
CA ALA A 217 -2.75 -2.85 3.06
C ALA A 217 -2.00 -2.36 4.31
N LYS A 218 -1.42 -1.15 4.25
CA LYS A 218 -0.76 -0.51 5.40
C LYS A 218 -1.76 -0.12 6.50
N MET A 219 -2.94 0.38 6.13
CA MET A 219 -4.02 0.67 7.07
C MET A 219 -4.47 -0.60 7.80
N LYS A 220 -4.64 -1.72 7.08
CA LYS A 220 -4.95 -3.04 7.67
C LYS A 220 -3.88 -3.57 8.61
N GLN A 221 -2.64 -3.07 8.52
CA GLN A 221 -1.54 -3.41 9.43
C GLN A 221 -1.43 -2.44 10.61
N GLY A 222 -2.33 -1.45 10.73
CA GLY A 222 -2.25 -0.40 11.75
C GLY A 222 -1.20 0.67 11.47
N LYS A 223 -0.57 0.68 10.29
CA LYS A 223 0.50 1.63 9.90
C LYS A 223 -0.07 2.94 9.37
N PHE A 224 -0.85 3.64 10.20
CA PHE A 224 -1.62 4.82 9.79
C PHE A 224 -0.75 6.02 9.40
N GLN A 225 0.37 6.26 10.10
CA GLN A 225 1.30 7.34 9.76
C GLN A 225 1.97 7.13 8.40
N GLU A 226 2.40 5.89 8.10
CA GLU A 226 2.93 5.54 6.78
C GLU A 226 1.86 5.74 5.70
N SER A 227 0.63 5.32 5.98
CA SER A 227 -0.52 5.46 5.06
C SER A 227 -0.84 6.93 4.76
N GLU A 228 -0.82 7.79 5.77
CA GLU A 228 -1.03 9.24 5.63
C GLU A 228 0.10 9.88 4.81
N ALA A 229 1.36 9.53 5.09
CA ALA A 229 2.51 10.01 4.33
C ALA A 229 2.44 9.60 2.85
N MET A 230 2.01 8.37 2.56
CA MET A 230 1.79 7.89 1.20
C MET A 230 0.66 8.63 0.49
N LEU A 231 -0.49 8.83 1.14
CA LEU A 231 -1.59 9.62 0.57
C LEU A 231 -1.18 11.05 0.24
N ASN A 232 -0.39 11.69 1.11
CA ASN A 232 0.11 13.04 0.87
C ASN A 232 1.02 13.11 -0.36
N LYS A 233 1.82 12.07 -0.64
CA LYS A 233 2.63 11.99 -1.85
C LYS A 233 1.78 11.86 -3.12
N LEU A 234 0.59 11.26 -3.02
CA LEU A 234 -0.34 11.12 -4.16
C LEU A 234 -1.04 12.43 -4.54
N ASN A 235 -0.99 13.49 -3.72
CA ASN A 235 -1.68 14.76 -3.97
C ASN A 235 -1.33 15.35 -5.34
N PHE A 236 -0.07 15.25 -5.76
CA PHE A 236 0.36 15.75 -7.07
C PHE A 236 -0.31 14.99 -8.22
N ILE A 237 -0.25 13.66 -8.18
CA ILE A 237 -0.86 12.78 -9.19
C ILE A 237 -2.36 13.02 -9.28
N ILE A 238 -3.03 13.12 -8.13
CA ILE A 238 -4.46 13.39 -8.02
C ILE A 238 -4.83 14.74 -8.64
N ASN A 239 -4.03 15.79 -8.42
CA ASN A 239 -4.29 17.10 -9.00
C ASN A 239 -4.11 17.12 -10.53
N THR A 240 -3.19 16.32 -11.06
CA THR A 240 -3.05 16.11 -12.51
C THR A 240 -4.25 15.37 -13.07
N LEU A 241 -4.64 14.25 -12.46
CA LEU A 241 -5.75 13.42 -12.92
C LEU A 241 -7.12 14.09 -12.81
N LYS A 242 -7.32 15.05 -11.89
CA LYS A 242 -8.56 15.84 -11.83
C LYS A 242 -8.88 16.61 -13.10
N LYS A 243 -7.89 16.86 -13.95
CA LYS A 243 -8.08 17.51 -15.26
C LYS A 243 -8.63 16.54 -16.31
N GLU A 244 -8.55 15.25 -16.06
CA GLU A 244 -9.04 14.19 -16.94
C GLU A 244 -10.40 13.69 -16.44
N SER A 245 -11.39 13.66 -17.33
CA SER A 245 -12.72 13.09 -17.02
C SER A 245 -12.82 11.71 -17.66
N SER A 246 -12.51 10.68 -16.87
CA SER A 246 -12.78 9.29 -17.22
C SER A 246 -13.46 8.57 -16.05
N PRO A 247 -14.37 7.60 -16.30
CA PRO A 247 -15.04 6.85 -15.22
C PRO A 247 -14.08 6.14 -14.27
N GLU A 248 -12.94 5.68 -14.79
CA GLU A 248 -11.89 5.01 -14.01
C GLU A 248 -11.17 6.00 -13.09
N VAL A 249 -10.79 7.17 -13.61
CA VAL A 249 -10.18 8.26 -12.82
C VAL A 249 -11.13 8.73 -11.73
N GLU A 250 -12.42 8.90 -12.02
CA GLU A 250 -13.42 9.26 -11.02
C GLU A 250 -13.54 8.20 -9.91
N SER A 251 -13.43 6.91 -10.26
CA SER A 251 -13.43 5.84 -9.27
C SER A 251 -12.22 5.91 -8.35
N LEU A 252 -11.02 6.11 -8.90
CA LEU A 252 -9.80 6.25 -8.11
C LEU A 252 -9.82 7.51 -7.23
N LEU A 253 -10.36 8.63 -7.75
CA LEU A 253 -10.55 9.86 -6.98
C LEU A 253 -11.49 9.64 -5.79
N ARG A 254 -12.59 8.91 -5.99
CA ARG A 254 -13.50 8.53 -4.89
C ARG A 254 -12.80 7.68 -3.84
N ASP A 255 -12.03 6.67 -4.25
CA ASP A 255 -11.29 5.80 -3.32
C ASP A 255 -10.22 6.59 -2.55
N TYR A 256 -9.47 7.45 -3.24
CA TYR A 256 -8.52 8.36 -2.62
C TYR A 256 -9.19 9.28 -1.58
N THR A 257 -10.30 9.95 -1.92
CA THR A 257 -11.04 10.83 -0.99
C THR A 257 -11.60 10.06 0.20
N ARG A 258 -12.07 8.83 -0.03
CA ARG A 258 -12.57 7.93 1.04
C ARG A 258 -11.45 7.56 2.01
N LEU A 259 -10.26 7.21 1.52
CA LEU A 259 -9.10 6.89 2.37
C LEU A 259 -8.63 8.10 3.17
N GLN A 260 -8.51 9.27 2.52
CA GLN A 260 -8.13 10.52 3.18
C GLN A 260 -9.11 10.90 4.30
N SER A 261 -10.41 10.82 4.02
CA SER A 261 -11.46 11.09 5.01
C SER A 261 -11.41 10.10 6.18
N SER A 262 -11.13 8.83 5.90
CA SER A 262 -11.03 7.78 6.91
C SER A 262 -9.86 8.02 7.88
N LEU A 263 -8.67 8.36 7.38
CA LEU A 263 -7.54 8.68 8.25
C LEU A 263 -7.80 9.94 9.09
N LYS A 264 -8.43 10.96 8.50
CA LYS A 264 -8.83 12.18 9.21
C LYS A 264 -9.82 11.88 10.34
N ASN A 265 -10.84 11.06 10.06
CA ASN A 265 -11.84 10.67 11.06
C ASN A 265 -11.24 9.81 12.17
N LEU A 266 -10.33 8.88 11.85
CA LEU A 266 -9.62 8.10 12.86
C LEU A 266 -8.80 9.00 13.79
N LYS A 267 -8.07 9.97 13.24
CA LYS A 267 -7.31 10.94 14.03
C LYS A 267 -8.24 11.75 14.94
N ARG A 268 -9.33 12.30 14.39
CA ARG A 268 -10.35 13.04 15.14
C ARG A 268 -10.96 12.21 16.27
N ALA A 269 -11.29 10.94 16.01
CA ALA A 269 -11.88 10.04 16.99
C ALA A 269 -10.95 9.80 18.19
N ARG A 270 -9.67 9.56 17.91
CA ARG A 270 -8.62 9.36 18.92
C ARG A 270 -8.33 10.63 19.72
N ASP A 271 -8.24 11.78 19.05
CA ASP A 271 -7.97 13.06 19.71
C ASP A 271 -9.13 13.45 20.63
N ALA A 272 -10.38 13.30 20.16
CA ALA A 272 -11.57 13.53 20.98
C ALA A 272 -11.62 12.60 22.21
N TYR A 273 -11.26 11.32 22.05
CA TYR A 273 -11.20 10.37 23.16
C TYR A 273 -10.15 10.80 24.21
N LYS A 274 -8.94 11.20 23.78
CA LYS A 274 -7.85 11.64 24.66
C LYS A 274 -8.22 12.84 25.53
N ILE A 275 -9.04 13.75 25.02
CA ILE A 275 -9.52 14.93 25.75
C ILE A 275 -10.88 14.70 26.43
N ASN A 276 -11.29 13.44 26.59
CA ASN A 276 -12.54 13.01 27.24
C ASN A 276 -13.83 13.56 26.58
N GLN A 277 -13.80 13.88 25.29
CA GLN A 277 -14.98 14.25 24.50
C GLN A 277 -15.63 13.00 23.91
N ILE A 278 -16.17 12.15 24.79
CA ILE A 278 -16.66 10.80 24.46
C ILE A 278 -17.69 10.80 23.33
N MET A 279 -18.71 11.66 23.37
CA MET A 279 -19.73 11.74 22.32
C MET A 279 -19.14 12.10 20.94
N GLN A 280 -18.14 12.99 20.89
CA GLN A 280 -17.49 13.35 19.63
C GLN A 280 -16.64 12.21 19.08
N SER A 281 -15.95 11.48 19.98
CA SER A 281 -15.20 10.28 19.63
C SER A 281 -16.12 9.20 19.03
N GLN A 282 -17.27 8.96 19.67
CA GLN A 282 -18.28 8.00 19.24
C GLN A 282 -18.83 8.31 17.84
N VAL A 283 -19.19 9.58 17.59
CA VAL A 283 -19.65 10.03 16.26
C VAL A 283 -18.57 9.80 15.21
N ALA A 284 -17.32 10.17 15.50
CA ALA A 284 -16.22 9.98 14.56
C ALA A 284 -15.90 8.50 14.29
N TYR A 285 -15.99 7.62 15.29
CA TYR A 285 -15.85 6.17 15.09
C TYR A 285 -17.02 5.57 14.29
N SER A 286 -18.26 6.01 14.52
CA SER A 286 -19.41 5.56 13.73
C SER A 286 -19.24 5.94 12.26
N GLU A 287 -18.94 7.22 11.99
CA GLU A 287 -18.67 7.70 10.63
C GLU A 287 -17.51 6.94 9.97
N LEU A 288 -16.47 6.61 10.73
CA LEU A 288 -15.34 5.85 10.22
C LEU A 288 -15.74 4.42 9.83
N LEU A 289 -16.38 3.69 10.75
CA LEU A 289 -16.59 2.25 10.62
C LEU A 289 -17.75 1.90 9.69
N ASP A 290 -18.75 2.78 9.57
CA ASP A 290 -19.88 2.59 8.65
C ASP A 290 -19.43 2.58 7.18
N TYR A 291 -18.44 3.42 6.83
CA TYR A 291 -17.98 3.53 5.45
C TYR A 291 -16.70 2.75 5.17
N THR A 292 -15.78 2.59 6.11
CA THR A 292 -14.45 2.01 5.81
C THR A 292 -13.99 0.98 6.82
N GLY A 293 -14.92 0.35 7.53
CA GLY A 293 -14.62 -0.71 8.50
C GLY A 293 -13.63 -1.75 7.97
N ASP A 294 -13.76 -2.18 6.71
CA ASP A 294 -12.90 -3.21 6.09
C ASP A 294 -11.43 -2.81 5.86
N TYR A 295 -11.08 -1.54 6.02
CA TYR A 295 -9.71 -1.05 5.90
C TYR A 295 -8.97 -1.03 7.24
N PHE A 296 -9.68 -1.23 8.35
CA PHE A 296 -9.13 -1.08 9.68
C PHE A 296 -8.89 -2.42 10.38
N PRO A 297 -7.81 -2.50 11.18
CA PRO A 297 -7.49 -3.70 11.94
C PRO A 297 -8.34 -3.78 13.22
N ALA A 298 -8.26 -4.91 13.91
CA ALA A 298 -9.04 -5.19 15.12
C ALA A 298 -8.93 -4.12 16.20
N GLU A 299 -7.75 -3.52 16.35
CA GLU A 299 -7.43 -2.52 17.36
C GLU A 299 -8.34 -1.29 17.24
N VAL A 300 -8.68 -0.86 16.02
CA VAL A 300 -9.56 0.29 15.80
C VAL A 300 -11.00 -0.02 16.24
N PHE A 301 -11.46 -1.25 16.03
CA PHE A 301 -12.77 -1.68 16.54
C PHE A 301 -12.76 -1.76 18.07
N ALA A 302 -11.67 -2.25 18.68
CA ALA A 302 -11.53 -2.26 20.13
C ALA A 302 -11.49 -0.83 20.72
N GLU A 303 -10.82 0.11 20.05
CA GLU A 303 -10.81 1.54 20.42
C GLU A 303 -12.21 2.16 20.33
N ALA A 304 -12.97 1.84 19.27
CA ALA A 304 -14.37 2.24 19.17
C ALA A 304 -15.19 1.63 20.32
N GLY A 305 -15.03 0.34 20.60
CA GLY A 305 -15.66 -0.35 21.73
C GLY A 305 -15.43 0.36 23.06
N LEU A 306 -14.16 0.71 23.36
CA LEU A 306 -13.79 1.48 24.55
C LEU A 306 -14.56 2.79 24.66
N SER A 307 -14.71 3.52 23.55
CA SER A 307 -15.44 4.79 23.55
C SER A 307 -16.92 4.64 23.90
N TYR A 308 -17.54 3.49 23.63
CA TYR A 308 -18.97 3.25 23.86
C TYR A 308 -19.29 2.57 25.21
N GLU A 309 -18.31 2.06 25.96
CA GLU A 309 -18.57 1.23 27.15
C GLU A 309 -19.46 1.91 28.19
N GLN A 310 -19.32 3.23 28.37
CA GLN A 310 -20.07 3.98 29.37
C GLN A 310 -21.47 4.41 28.91
N THR A 311 -21.66 4.65 27.61
CA THR A 311 -22.91 5.22 27.08
C THR A 311 -23.80 4.20 26.38
N SER A 312 -23.21 3.16 25.79
CA SER A 312 -23.92 2.08 25.09
C SER A 312 -23.12 0.76 25.17
N PRO A 313 -23.21 0.02 26.29
CA PRO A 313 -22.51 -1.25 26.49
C PRO A 313 -22.81 -2.29 25.42
N GLU A 314 -24.02 -2.30 24.85
CA GLU A 314 -24.43 -3.22 23.79
C GLU A 314 -23.64 -2.96 22.49
N LEU A 315 -23.49 -1.70 22.10
CA LEU A 315 -22.75 -1.32 20.91
C LEU A 315 -21.23 -1.52 21.13
N ALA A 316 -20.74 -1.20 22.33
CA ALA A 316 -19.37 -1.51 22.72
C ALA A 316 -19.06 -3.02 22.57
N ARG A 317 -19.97 -3.88 23.03
CA ARG A 317 -19.87 -5.33 22.88
C ARG A 317 -19.79 -5.75 21.42
N GLU A 318 -20.63 -5.18 20.55
CA GLU A 318 -20.60 -5.49 19.11
C GLU A 318 -19.24 -5.16 18.49
N TYR A 319 -18.67 -3.99 18.81
CA TYR A 319 -17.35 -3.62 18.33
C TYR A 319 -16.24 -4.55 18.84
N TYR A 320 -16.29 -4.99 20.10
CA TYR A 320 -15.34 -5.99 20.61
C TYR A 320 -15.48 -7.35 19.95
N LEU A 321 -16.68 -7.77 19.57
CA LEU A 321 -16.86 -9.02 18.81
C LEU A 321 -16.24 -8.92 17.42
N ILE A 322 -16.43 -7.79 16.73
CA ILE A 322 -15.77 -7.55 15.43
C ILE A 322 -14.24 -7.51 15.60
N ALA A 323 -13.74 -6.87 16.66
CA ALA A 323 -12.32 -6.88 16.98
C ALA A 323 -11.80 -8.31 17.22
N ALA A 324 -12.57 -9.14 17.93
CA ALA A 324 -12.23 -10.53 18.18
C ALA A 324 -12.19 -11.39 16.91
N GLU A 325 -13.07 -11.13 15.94
CA GLU A 325 -13.07 -11.82 14.64
C GLU A 325 -11.85 -11.42 13.79
N ARG A 326 -11.41 -10.17 13.90
CA ARG A 326 -10.30 -9.61 13.11
C ARG A 326 -8.94 -9.71 13.79
N GLY A 327 -8.88 -10.18 15.03
CA GLY A 327 -7.64 -10.22 15.82
C GLY A 327 -6.59 -11.13 15.18
N VAL A 328 -5.35 -10.64 15.08
CA VAL A 328 -4.24 -11.37 14.45
C VAL A 328 -3.74 -12.54 15.30
N THR A 329 -3.80 -12.44 16.62
CA THR A 329 -3.31 -13.46 17.56
C THR A 329 -4.45 -14.06 18.36
N SER A 330 -4.36 -15.35 18.70
CA SER A 330 -5.36 -16.03 19.55
C SER A 330 -5.56 -15.30 20.90
N GLN A 331 -4.49 -14.73 21.43
CA GLN A 331 -4.50 -13.93 22.66
C GLN A 331 -5.34 -12.66 22.51
N SER A 332 -5.16 -11.87 21.44
CA SER A 332 -5.95 -10.64 21.24
C SER A 332 -7.41 -10.97 21.01
N GLN A 333 -7.71 -11.99 20.20
CA GLN A 333 -9.09 -12.46 20.00
C GLN A 333 -9.77 -12.84 21.32
N THR A 334 -9.07 -13.61 22.17
CA THR A 334 -9.59 -14.03 23.48
C THR A 334 -9.81 -12.83 24.40
N SER A 335 -8.87 -11.89 24.42
CA SER A 335 -8.99 -10.64 25.18
C SER A 335 -10.24 -9.84 24.80
N TYR A 336 -10.48 -9.65 23.50
CA TYR A 336 -11.66 -8.94 23.01
C TYR A 336 -12.97 -9.68 23.31
N ARG A 337 -13.01 -11.02 23.17
CA ARG A 337 -14.19 -11.83 23.56
C ARG A 337 -14.48 -11.71 25.05
N ASN A 338 -13.46 -11.79 25.89
CA ASN A 338 -13.61 -11.66 27.34
C ASN A 338 -14.14 -10.28 27.71
N ARG A 339 -13.64 -9.22 27.05
CA ARG A 339 -14.16 -7.85 27.26
C ARG A 339 -15.62 -7.73 26.84
N ALA A 340 -15.98 -8.24 25.65
CA ALA A 340 -17.37 -8.29 25.18
C ALA A 340 -18.28 -9.04 26.17
N GLN A 341 -17.82 -10.17 26.71
CA GLN A 341 -18.59 -10.96 27.68
C GLN A 341 -18.70 -10.27 29.04
N SER A 342 -17.69 -9.50 29.48
CA SER A 342 -17.78 -8.72 30.71
C SER A 342 -18.87 -7.64 30.62
N LEU A 343 -19.05 -7.01 29.45
CA LEU A 343 -20.10 -6.01 29.25
C LEU A 343 -21.51 -6.58 29.37
N LEU A 344 -21.72 -7.86 29.01
CA LEU A 344 -23.00 -8.54 29.23
C LEU A 344 -23.38 -8.60 30.70
N SER A 345 -22.39 -8.80 31.58
CA SER A 345 -22.64 -8.90 33.02
C SER A 345 -22.96 -7.55 33.68
N SER A 346 -22.52 -6.45 33.06
CA SER A 346 -22.78 -5.09 33.55
C SER A 346 -24.12 -4.50 33.10
N ILE A 347 -24.79 -5.09 32.11
CA ILE A 347 -26.13 -4.63 31.69
C ILE A 347 -27.13 -5.00 32.80
N PRO A 348 -27.73 -4.03 33.51
CA PRO A 348 -28.65 -4.33 34.59
C PRO A 348 -29.79 -5.19 34.07
N ALA A 349 -30.10 -6.29 34.77
CA ALA A 349 -31.17 -7.22 34.41
C ALA A 349 -32.57 -6.55 34.25
N GLN A 350 -32.72 -5.30 34.70
CA GLN A 350 -33.92 -4.49 34.55
C GLN A 350 -34.15 -3.95 33.12
N ILE A 351 -33.09 -3.72 32.32
CA ILE A 351 -33.22 -3.33 30.89
C ILE A 351 -33.63 -4.55 30.05
N ALA A 352 -33.22 -5.75 30.44
CA ALA A 352 -33.62 -7.00 29.76
C ALA A 352 -35.13 -7.31 29.85
N LYS A 353 -35.85 -6.72 30.82
CA LYS A 353 -37.30 -6.92 30.98
C LYS A 353 -38.17 -5.95 30.18
N SER A 354 -37.64 -4.82 29.70
CA SER A 354 -38.44 -3.81 28.98
C SER A 354 -38.50 -4.02 27.45
N GLN A 355 -37.82 -5.03 26.90
CA GLN A 355 -37.83 -5.34 25.46
C GLN A 355 -38.24 -6.78 25.11
N SER A 356 -39.17 -7.38 25.85
CA SER A 356 -39.82 -8.61 25.42
C SER A 356 -41.28 -8.39 25.00
N PRO A 357 -41.55 -7.83 23.81
CA PRO A 357 -42.81 -8.14 23.15
C PRO A 357 -42.70 -9.61 22.72
N LYS A 358 -43.49 -10.47 23.34
CA LYS A 358 -43.78 -11.83 22.84
C LYS A 358 -44.36 -11.70 21.42
N ARG A 359 -43.50 -11.65 20.40
CA ARG A 359 -43.91 -11.81 19.00
C ARG A 359 -43.90 -13.29 18.70
N ASN A 360 -45.10 -13.85 18.55
CA ASN A 360 -45.33 -15.16 17.99
C ASN A 360 -44.60 -15.25 16.64
N LEU A 361 -43.63 -16.16 16.59
CA LEU A 361 -42.86 -16.45 15.39
C LEU A 361 -43.67 -17.40 14.52
N SER A 362 -44.65 -16.86 13.79
CA SER A 362 -45.24 -17.51 12.63
C SER A 362 -44.60 -16.92 11.38
N THR A 363 -43.97 -17.80 10.61
CA THR A 363 -43.30 -17.56 9.34
C THR A 363 -44.24 -16.90 8.32
N SER A 364 -44.26 -15.57 8.25
CA SER A 364 -44.97 -14.83 7.20
C SER A 364 -44.00 -13.92 6.45
N GLN A 365 -43.89 -14.15 5.15
CA GLN A 365 -43.08 -13.36 4.21
C GLN A 365 -43.65 -11.93 4.13
N SER A 366 -42.90 -10.91 4.55
CA SER A 366 -43.38 -9.51 4.56
C SER A 366 -43.13 -8.80 3.22
N THR A 367 -44.19 -8.33 2.58
CA THR A 367 -44.21 -7.44 1.40
C THR A 367 -44.02 -5.97 1.79
N ILE A 368 -43.51 -5.15 0.86
CA ILE A 368 -43.40 -3.68 1.01
C ILE A 368 -44.70 -3.07 0.48
N GLU A 369 -45.40 -2.31 1.31
CA GLU A 369 -46.58 -1.54 0.90
C GLU A 369 -46.21 -0.07 0.64
N SER A 370 -46.71 0.50 -0.46
CA SER A 370 -46.66 1.94 -0.69
C SER A 370 -47.85 2.59 0.01
N VAL A 371 -47.59 3.36 1.07
CA VAL A 371 -48.65 4.05 1.82
C VAL A 371 -48.41 5.55 1.73
N LYS A 372 -49.38 6.28 1.16
CA LYS A 372 -49.47 7.74 1.30
C LYS A 372 -50.07 8.02 2.67
N THR A 373 -49.31 8.61 3.60
CA THR A 373 -49.81 8.88 4.95
C THR A 373 -49.53 10.31 5.38
N GLN A 374 -50.60 10.97 5.85
CA GLN A 374 -50.61 12.24 6.57
C GLN A 374 -50.41 11.95 8.07
N THR A 375 -49.25 12.24 8.65
CA THR A 375 -49.07 12.40 10.11
C THR A 375 -47.77 13.14 10.42
N SER A 376 -47.84 14.06 11.38
CA SER A 376 -46.90 15.16 11.66
C SER A 376 -45.66 14.78 12.49
N GLN A 377 -44.96 13.71 12.13
CA GLN A 377 -43.58 13.48 12.59
C GLN A 377 -42.63 13.55 11.40
N ILE A 378 -41.59 14.36 11.53
CA ILE A 378 -40.59 14.55 10.49
C ILE A 378 -39.76 13.27 10.36
N GLU A 379 -40.15 12.36 9.47
CA GLU A 379 -39.43 11.12 9.19
C GLU A 379 -38.16 11.42 8.35
N ARG A 380 -37.02 10.83 8.71
CA ARG A 380 -35.76 10.90 7.93
C ARG A 380 -35.55 9.61 7.16
N CYS A 381 -35.09 9.70 5.91
CA CYS A 381 -34.80 8.54 5.10
C CYS A 381 -33.66 7.70 5.70
N SER A 382 -33.92 6.40 5.90
CA SER A 382 -32.95 5.47 6.51
C SER A 382 -31.63 5.34 5.75
N ILE A 383 -31.62 5.67 4.44
CA ILE A 383 -30.46 5.53 3.55
C ILE A 383 -29.73 6.86 3.38
N CYS A 384 -30.37 7.87 2.80
CA CYS A 384 -29.68 9.16 2.54
C CYS A 384 -29.63 10.10 3.75
N LYS A 385 -30.29 9.74 4.86
CA LYS A 385 -30.40 10.51 6.11
C LYS A 385 -31.04 11.91 5.98
N ARG A 386 -31.53 12.28 4.79
CA ARG A 386 -32.27 13.52 4.55
C ARG A 386 -33.71 13.40 5.06
N GLN A 387 -34.28 14.54 5.43
CA GLN A 387 -35.69 14.67 5.78
C GLN A 387 -36.57 14.31 4.58
N ILE A 388 -37.60 13.50 4.82
CA ILE A 388 -38.64 13.18 3.83
C ILE A 388 -39.66 14.33 3.87
N LYS A 389 -39.92 14.93 2.71
CA LYS A 389 -40.89 16.02 2.57
C LYS A 389 -42.28 15.46 2.25
N GLU A 390 -43.29 16.24 2.59
CA GLU A 390 -44.67 15.92 2.21
C GLU A 390 -44.80 15.82 0.69
N GLY A 391 -45.44 14.75 0.21
CA GLY A 391 -45.59 14.45 -1.22
C GLY A 391 -44.49 13.60 -1.84
N GLU A 392 -43.38 13.33 -1.14
CA GLU A 392 -42.35 12.40 -1.63
C GLU A 392 -42.81 10.94 -1.47
N GLU A 393 -42.45 10.09 -2.44
CA GLU A 393 -42.74 8.67 -2.37
C GLU A 393 -41.88 7.99 -1.29
N ILE A 394 -42.54 7.29 -0.38
CA ILE A 394 -41.89 6.56 0.71
C ILE A 394 -42.10 5.06 0.61
N ALA A 395 -41.14 4.32 1.13
CA ALA A 395 -41.25 2.89 1.38
C ALA A 395 -40.92 2.61 2.86
N LYS A 396 -41.70 1.73 3.48
CA LYS A 396 -41.49 1.28 4.86
C LYS A 396 -41.03 -0.17 4.88
N CYS A 397 -40.11 -0.50 5.79
CA CYS A 397 -39.72 -1.89 6.02
C CYS A 397 -40.86 -2.62 6.75
N GLY A 398 -41.44 -3.68 6.16
CA GLY A 398 -42.50 -4.46 6.81
C GLY A 398 -42.10 -5.18 8.11
N SER A 399 -40.81 -5.21 8.46
CA SER A 399 -40.34 -5.84 9.70
C SER A 399 -40.04 -4.88 10.86
N CYS A 400 -39.49 -3.70 10.56
CA CYS A 400 -39.03 -2.73 11.56
C CYS A 400 -39.57 -1.32 11.34
N GLU A 401 -40.43 -1.14 10.34
CA GLU A 401 -41.11 0.11 10.00
C GLU A 401 -40.19 1.29 9.65
N SER A 402 -38.88 1.05 9.49
CA SER A 402 -37.95 2.07 9.04
C SER A 402 -38.36 2.64 7.69
N VAL A 403 -38.38 3.97 7.58
CA VAL A 403 -38.87 4.71 6.41
C VAL A 403 -37.71 5.20 5.56
N GLY A 404 -37.86 5.14 4.25
CA GLY A 404 -36.93 5.74 3.29
C GLY A 404 -37.67 6.30 2.08
N HIS A 405 -37.04 7.23 1.37
CA HIS A 405 -37.46 7.54 0.00
C HIS A 405 -37.55 6.24 -0.79
N TYR A 406 -38.66 6.06 -1.52
CA TYR A 406 -38.93 4.84 -2.27
C TYR A 406 -37.76 4.46 -3.19
N SER A 407 -37.22 5.42 -3.94
CA SER A 407 -36.08 5.23 -4.84
C SER A 407 -34.85 4.64 -4.14
N HIS A 408 -34.43 5.25 -3.02
CA HIS A 408 -33.27 4.78 -2.26
C HIS A 408 -33.51 3.39 -1.66
N LEU A 409 -34.68 3.17 -1.03
CA LEU A 409 -34.95 1.88 -0.38
C LEU A 409 -35.11 0.76 -1.39
N ALA A 410 -35.73 1.02 -2.55
CA ALA A 410 -35.87 0.05 -3.62
C ALA A 410 -34.51 -0.31 -4.25
N GLU A 411 -33.64 0.67 -4.53
CA GLU A 411 -32.31 0.43 -5.08
C GLU A 411 -31.43 -0.35 -4.09
N TRP A 412 -31.49 -0.01 -2.81
CA TRP A 412 -30.81 -0.76 -1.75
C TRP A 412 -31.27 -2.22 -1.70
N VAL A 413 -32.59 -2.47 -1.74
CA VAL A 413 -33.13 -3.83 -1.75
C VAL A 413 -32.75 -4.57 -3.03
N LYS A 414 -32.70 -3.89 -4.19
CA LYS A 414 -32.23 -4.49 -5.45
C LYS A 414 -30.78 -4.98 -5.36
N ILE A 415 -29.90 -4.23 -4.68
CA ILE A 415 -28.47 -4.56 -4.56
C ILE A 415 -28.20 -5.54 -3.42
N LYS A 416 -28.81 -5.32 -2.24
CA LYS A 416 -28.47 -6.02 -0.99
C LYS A 416 -29.54 -7.02 -0.54
N GLY A 417 -30.75 -6.97 -1.09
CA GLY A 417 -31.86 -7.87 -0.73
C GLY A 417 -32.36 -7.76 0.70
N THR A 418 -31.90 -6.77 1.47
CA THR A 418 -32.09 -6.68 2.93
C THR A 418 -32.37 -5.25 3.39
N CYS A 419 -33.09 -5.10 4.51
CA CYS A 419 -33.34 -3.80 5.12
C CYS A 419 -32.03 -3.17 5.67
N PRO A 420 -31.74 -1.88 5.41
CA PRO A 420 -30.53 -1.22 5.94
C PRO A 420 -30.53 -1.07 7.47
N VAL A 421 -31.70 -1.13 8.11
CA VAL A 421 -31.84 -0.97 9.57
C VAL A 421 -31.85 -2.32 10.27
N CYS A 422 -32.82 -3.20 9.97
CA CYS A 422 -32.96 -4.49 10.67
C CYS A 422 -32.30 -5.69 9.97
N ARG A 423 -31.69 -5.50 8.80
CA ARG A 423 -31.00 -6.54 7.99
C ARG A 423 -31.86 -7.73 7.54
N LYS A 424 -33.17 -7.75 7.81
CA LYS A 424 -34.09 -8.79 7.33
C LYS A 424 -34.26 -8.70 5.81
N LYS A 425 -34.42 -9.86 5.15
CA LYS A 425 -34.67 -9.93 3.71
C LYS A 425 -35.97 -9.21 3.34
N LEU A 426 -35.90 -8.37 2.32
CA LEU A 426 -37.05 -7.66 1.77
C LEU A 426 -37.36 -8.18 0.37
N LYS A 427 -38.64 -8.45 0.08
CA LYS A 427 -39.11 -8.72 -1.28
C LYS A 427 -39.61 -7.41 -1.88
N LEU A 428 -39.09 -7.04 -3.06
CA LEU A 428 -39.65 -5.93 -3.81
C LEU A 428 -41.07 -6.31 -4.25
N PRO A 429 -42.07 -5.43 -4.09
CA PRO A 429 -43.38 -5.65 -4.65
C PRO A 429 -43.24 -5.58 -6.17
N GLU A 430 -43.80 -6.56 -6.89
CA GLU A 430 -43.85 -6.53 -8.35
C GLU A 430 -44.58 -5.24 -8.77
N ARG A 431 -43.93 -4.43 -9.62
CA ARG A 431 -44.58 -3.24 -10.16
C ARG A 431 -45.78 -3.70 -11.00
N ARG A 432 -46.99 -3.36 -10.55
CA ARG A 432 -48.16 -3.32 -11.44
C ARG A 432 -47.99 -2.05 -12.28
N PHE A 433 -47.64 -2.25 -13.55
CA PHE A 433 -47.60 -1.17 -14.55
C PHE A 433 -49.00 -0.71 -14.91
#